data_AF-A0A3M0Y7V4-F1
#
_entry.id   AF-A0A3M0Y7V4-F1
#
_cell.length_a   1.000
_cell.length_b   1.000
_cell.length_c   1.000
_cell.angle_alpha   90.00
_cell.angle_beta   90.00
_cell.angle_gamma   90.00
#
_symmetry.space_group_name_H-M   'P 1'
#
loop_
_entity.id
_entity.type
_entity.pdbx_description
1 polymer ?
#
loop_
_entity_poly.entity_id
_entity_poly.type
_entity_poly.pdbx_seq_one_letter_code
_entity_poly.pdbx_strand_id
1 'polypeptide(L)'
;MQPMDVGLMLGVGDDPAESIAKLQRVGVNNAQMGVPPDNYLSGDAYLKLKEQLKAAGIEITTVFCGFEGESYADIPTVKRTVGYVPEATREERIAKTFRIADFAKRLGA
;
A
#
# COMPACT_ATOMS: atom_id res chain seq x y z
N MET A 1 -2.16 4.14 -18.68
CA MET A 1 -0.71 3.84 -18.72
C MET A 1 -0.31 3.28 -20.07
N GLN A 2 0.95 3.47 -20.47
CA GLN A 2 1.62 2.81 -21.59
C GLN A 2 2.51 1.66 -21.07
N PRO A 3 2.90 0.70 -21.93
CA PRO A 3 3.87 -0.32 -21.55
C PRO A 3 5.16 0.30 -21.00
N MET A 4 5.64 -0.21 -19.86
CA MET A 4 6.87 0.26 -19.18
C MET A 4 6.81 1.70 -18.64
N ASP A 5 5.60 2.25 -18.41
CA ASP A 5 5.46 3.51 -17.68
C ASP A 5 6.18 3.43 -16.32
N VAL A 6 6.99 4.44 -16.04
CA VAL A 6 7.72 4.54 -14.76
C VAL A 6 6.76 5.00 -13.67
N GLY A 7 6.78 4.32 -12.54
CA GLY A 7 6.03 4.66 -11.33
C GLY A 7 6.94 4.73 -10.11
N LEU A 8 6.39 5.22 -8.99
CA LEU A 8 7.09 5.23 -7.69
C LEU A 8 6.40 4.33 -6.68
N MET A 9 7.16 3.82 -5.72
CA MET A 9 6.63 3.20 -4.50
C MET A 9 6.50 4.29 -3.42
N LEU A 10 5.30 4.46 -2.87
CA LEU A 10 5.00 5.48 -1.87
C LEU A 10 4.66 4.86 -0.52
N GLY A 11 5.23 5.42 0.54
CA GLY A 11 4.64 5.27 1.87
C GLY A 11 3.35 6.09 1.94
N VAL A 12 2.30 5.51 2.50
CA VAL A 12 1.07 6.24 2.81
C VAL A 12 1.05 6.43 4.31
N GLY A 13 1.53 7.60 4.73
CA GLY A 13 1.33 8.08 6.09
C GLY A 13 -0.08 8.62 6.26
N ASP A 14 -0.28 9.41 7.31
CA ASP A 14 -1.60 9.96 7.63
C ASP A 14 -2.10 11.02 6.63
N ASP A 15 -1.19 11.70 5.92
CA ASP A 15 -1.52 12.70 4.90
C ASP A 15 -1.06 12.26 3.49
N PRO A 16 -2.00 11.91 2.59
CA PRO A 16 -1.66 11.52 1.22
C PRO A 16 -1.24 12.70 0.33
N ALA A 17 -1.47 13.96 0.74
CA ALA A 17 -1.07 15.12 -0.04
C ALA A 17 0.44 15.19 -0.24
N GLU A 18 1.24 14.80 0.77
CA GLU A 18 2.69 14.76 0.67
C GLU A 18 3.14 13.76 -0.42
N SER A 19 2.55 12.57 -0.43
CA SER A 19 2.88 11.51 -1.40
C SER A 19 2.45 11.89 -2.83
N ILE A 20 1.29 12.55 -2.99
CA ILE A 20 0.83 13.10 -4.27
C ILE A 20 1.78 14.19 -4.78
N ALA A 21 2.20 15.12 -3.92
CA ALA A 21 3.12 16.18 -4.30
C ALA A 21 4.48 15.64 -4.76
N LYS A 22 4.96 14.53 -4.15
CA LYS A 22 6.18 13.84 -4.60
C LYS A 22 6.05 13.30 -6.02
N LEU A 23 4.94 12.63 -6.36
CA LEU A 23 4.70 12.12 -7.72
C LEU A 23 4.69 13.26 -8.75
N GLN A 24 3.98 14.35 -8.45
CA GLN A 24 3.90 15.51 -9.31
C GLN A 24 5.27 16.16 -9.53
N ARG A 25 6.08 16.28 -8.47
CA ARG A 25 7.45 16.83 -8.56
C ARG A 25 8.37 15.96 -9.41
N VAL A 26 8.25 14.64 -9.32
CA VAL A 26 9.03 13.69 -10.14
C VAL A 26 8.50 13.63 -11.58
N GLY A 27 7.24 14.00 -11.81
CA GLY A 27 6.63 14.01 -13.14
C GLY A 27 6.06 12.66 -13.56
N VAL A 28 5.66 11.81 -12.60
CA VAL A 28 4.99 10.53 -12.86
C VAL A 28 3.53 10.58 -12.41
N ASN A 29 2.70 9.72 -13.00
CA ASN A 29 1.25 9.68 -12.78
C ASN A 29 0.76 8.34 -12.24
N ASN A 30 1.65 7.43 -11.87
CA ASN A 30 1.27 6.14 -11.32
C ASN A 30 2.19 5.74 -10.16
N ALA A 31 1.66 4.93 -9.24
CA ALA A 31 2.39 4.51 -8.07
C ALA A 31 1.96 3.15 -7.52
N GLN A 32 2.90 2.49 -6.86
CA GLN A 32 2.62 1.41 -5.92
C GLN A 32 2.48 2.03 -4.52
N MET A 33 1.49 1.58 -3.78
CA MET A 33 1.19 2.02 -2.43
C MET A 33 1.75 1.03 -1.42
N GLY A 34 2.49 1.52 -0.43
CA GLY A 34 2.90 0.76 0.75
C GLY A 34 1.71 0.30 1.60
N VAL A 35 2.00 -0.31 2.74
CA VAL A 35 0.94 -0.82 3.63
C VAL A 35 0.03 0.33 4.06
N PRO A 36 -1.28 0.28 3.76
CA PRO A 36 -2.20 1.33 4.18
C PRO A 36 -2.33 1.30 5.72
N PRO A 37 -2.44 2.47 6.38
CA PRO A 37 -2.72 2.50 7.80
C PRO A 37 -4.08 1.86 8.12
N ASP A 38 -4.22 1.28 9.30
CA ASP A 38 -5.40 0.47 9.65
C ASP A 38 -6.72 1.25 9.59
N ASN A 39 -6.69 2.58 9.77
CA ASN A 39 -7.86 3.44 9.64
C ASN A 39 -8.40 3.51 8.20
N TYR A 40 -7.58 3.27 7.17
CA TYR A 40 -8.01 3.20 5.78
C TYR A 40 -8.62 1.83 5.44
N LEU A 41 -8.25 0.81 6.20
CA LEU A 41 -8.81 -0.54 6.07
C LEU A 41 -10.23 -0.64 6.65
N SER A 42 -10.66 0.35 7.44
CA SER A 42 -11.98 0.43 8.08
C SER A 42 -12.73 1.71 7.71
N GLY A 43 -13.99 1.59 7.30
CA GLY A 43 -14.84 2.76 7.04
C GLY A 43 -14.42 3.56 5.80
N ASP A 44 -14.67 4.87 5.84
CA ASP A 44 -14.68 5.75 4.66
C ASP A 44 -13.48 6.69 4.54
N ALA A 45 -12.47 6.54 5.40
CA ALA A 45 -11.26 7.38 5.37
C ALA A 45 -10.54 7.34 4.02
N TYR A 46 -10.63 6.21 3.30
CA TYR A 46 -10.07 6.04 1.96
C TYR A 46 -10.75 6.91 0.88
N LEU A 47 -11.99 7.39 1.09
CA LEU A 47 -12.71 8.19 0.09
C LEU A 47 -11.97 9.48 -0.22
N LYS A 48 -11.46 10.15 0.81
CA LYS A 48 -10.67 11.38 0.67
C LYS A 48 -9.41 11.13 -0.14
N LEU A 49 -8.68 10.05 0.16
CA LEU A 49 -7.51 9.62 -0.60
C LEU A 49 -7.88 9.38 -2.08
N LYS A 50 -8.96 8.64 -2.33
CA LYS A 50 -9.44 8.33 -3.68
C LYS A 50 -9.75 9.60 -4.49
N GLU A 51 -10.43 10.57 -3.87
CA GLU A 51 -10.72 11.86 -4.48
C GLU A 51 -9.46 12.65 -4.80
N GLN A 52 -8.50 12.70 -3.88
CA GLN A 52 -7.23 13.42 -4.08
C GLN A 52 -6.39 12.79 -5.20
N LEU A 53 -6.30 11.45 -5.25
CA LEU A 53 -5.62 10.74 -6.33
C LEU A 53 -6.27 11.01 -7.69
N LYS A 54 -7.60 10.94 -7.75
CA LYS A 54 -8.37 11.24 -8.97
C LYS A 54 -8.16 12.68 -9.43
N ALA A 55 -8.22 13.65 -8.52
CA ALA A 55 -8.02 15.05 -8.83
C ALA A 55 -6.60 15.34 -9.33
N ALA A 56 -5.61 14.61 -8.82
CA ALA A 56 -4.21 14.73 -9.23
C ALA A 56 -3.85 13.91 -10.48
N GLY A 57 -4.79 13.12 -11.02
CA GLY A 57 -4.55 12.25 -12.18
C GLY A 57 -3.56 11.13 -11.89
N ILE A 58 -3.54 10.63 -10.65
CA ILE A 58 -2.63 9.57 -10.21
C ILE A 58 -3.37 8.22 -10.14
N GLU A 59 -2.78 7.20 -10.76
CA GLU A 59 -3.25 5.82 -10.74
C GLU A 59 -2.45 4.98 -9.74
N ILE A 60 -3.13 4.32 -8.79
CA ILE A 60 -2.48 3.35 -7.89
C ILE A 60 -2.55 1.98 -8.56
N THR A 61 -1.40 1.39 -8.86
CA THR A 61 -1.31 0.13 -9.63
C THR A 61 -1.17 -1.10 -8.74
N THR A 62 -0.80 -0.91 -7.48
CA THR A 62 -0.58 -1.99 -6.51
C THR A 62 -0.72 -1.44 -5.10
N VAL A 63 -1.31 -2.22 -4.20
CA VAL A 63 -1.28 -1.97 -2.76
C VAL A 63 -0.54 -3.11 -2.08
N PHE A 64 0.57 -2.81 -1.40
CA PHE A 64 1.39 -3.80 -0.74
C PHE A 64 0.78 -4.27 0.57
N CYS A 65 0.93 -5.56 0.83
CA CYS A 65 0.77 -6.12 2.15
C CYS A 65 2.10 -6.04 2.91
N GLY A 66 2.00 -5.83 4.21
CA GLY A 66 3.11 -5.91 5.15
C GLY A 66 2.53 -5.98 6.55
N PHE A 67 3.29 -6.59 7.44
CA PHE A 67 2.73 -7.09 8.68
C PHE A 67 3.58 -6.67 9.88
N GLU A 68 2.91 -6.49 11.01
CA GLU A 68 3.62 -6.26 12.26
C GLU A 68 4.52 -7.46 12.60
N GLY A 69 5.66 -7.16 13.23
CA GLY A 69 6.66 -8.16 13.61
C GLY A 69 7.55 -8.67 12.47
N GLU A 70 7.36 -8.23 11.21
CA GLU A 70 8.30 -8.54 10.13
C GLU A 70 9.65 -7.86 10.36
N SER A 71 10.74 -8.60 10.17
CA SER A 71 12.09 -8.06 10.23
C SER A 71 12.95 -8.57 9.08
N TYR A 72 13.57 -7.60 8.40
CA TYR A 72 14.48 -7.83 7.28
C TYR A 72 15.96 -7.69 7.68
N ALA A 73 16.27 -7.82 8.98
CA ALA A 73 17.61 -7.61 9.51
C ALA A 73 18.66 -8.57 8.93
N ASP A 74 18.28 -9.83 8.68
CA ASP A 74 19.14 -10.85 8.08
C ASP A 74 18.31 -12.00 7.48
N ILE A 75 18.96 -12.85 6.66
CA ILE A 75 18.29 -13.97 5.96
C ILE A 75 17.60 -14.94 6.95
N PRO A 76 18.25 -15.40 8.05
CA PRO A 76 17.58 -16.24 9.04
C PRO A 76 16.32 -15.60 9.65
N THR A 77 16.37 -14.30 9.95
CA THR A 77 15.27 -13.55 10.56
C THR A 77 14.12 -13.35 9.58
N VAL A 78 14.41 -13.07 8.30
CA VAL A 78 13.37 -13.03 7.24
C VAL A 78 12.61 -14.34 7.20
N LYS A 79 13.31 -15.49 7.18
CA LYS A 79 12.67 -16.81 7.17
C LYS A 79 11.75 -17.05 8.37
N ARG A 80 12.09 -16.52 9.53
CA ARG A 80 11.30 -16.69 10.77
C ARG A 80 10.15 -15.69 10.90
N THR A 81 10.23 -14.52 10.26
CA THR A 81 9.35 -13.38 10.60
C THR A 81 8.56 -12.82 9.44
N VAL A 82 8.93 -13.06 8.18
CA VAL A 82 8.34 -12.37 7.01
C VAL A 82 7.28 -13.22 6.30
N GLY A 83 6.22 -12.56 5.83
CA GLY A 83 5.18 -13.10 4.97
C GLY A 83 4.27 -14.11 5.66
N TYR A 84 3.75 -15.07 4.90
CA TYR A 84 2.78 -16.05 5.40
C TYR A 84 3.41 -17.36 5.88
N VAL A 85 4.73 -17.50 5.75
CA VAL A 85 5.44 -18.73 6.15
C VAL A 85 5.38 -18.97 7.66
N PRO A 86 5.61 -17.99 8.54
CA PRO A 86 5.56 -18.20 9.99
C PRO A 86 4.14 -18.56 10.45
N GLU A 87 3.98 -19.77 11.02
CA GLU A 87 2.66 -20.30 11.42
C GLU A 87 1.97 -19.45 12.47
N ALA A 88 2.72 -18.97 13.47
CA ALA A 88 2.20 -18.22 14.61
C ALA A 88 1.45 -16.93 14.22
N THR A 89 1.80 -16.31 13.09
CA THR A 89 1.19 -15.06 12.61
C THR A 89 0.38 -15.24 11.33
N ARG A 90 0.33 -16.45 10.76
CA ARG A 90 -0.22 -16.69 9.42
C ARG A 90 -1.70 -16.31 9.31
N GLU A 91 -2.50 -16.75 10.27
CA GLU A 91 -3.95 -16.53 10.28
C GLU A 91 -4.27 -15.04 10.30
N GLU A 92 -3.66 -14.29 11.21
CA GLU A 92 -3.81 -12.83 11.31
C GLU A 92 -3.39 -12.11 10.03
N ARG A 93 -2.25 -12.52 9.45
CA ARG A 93 -1.73 -11.91 8.22
C ARG A 93 -2.65 -12.15 7.03
N ILE A 94 -3.20 -13.35 6.89
CA ILE A 94 -4.19 -13.65 5.84
C ILE A 94 -5.45 -12.80 6.03
N ALA A 95 -5.95 -12.67 7.26
CA ALA A 95 -7.10 -11.80 7.55
C ALA A 95 -6.82 -10.33 7.20
N LYS A 96 -5.62 -9.82 7.53
CA LYS A 96 -5.20 -8.47 7.14
C LYS A 96 -5.09 -8.31 5.62
N THR A 97 -4.58 -9.31 4.91
CA THR A 97 -4.49 -9.32 3.45
C THR A 97 -5.86 -9.18 2.79
N PHE A 98 -6.89 -9.87 3.28
CA PHE A 98 -8.24 -9.71 2.76
C PHE A 98 -8.76 -8.27 2.96
N ARG A 99 -8.52 -7.67 4.14
CA ARG A 99 -8.89 -6.27 4.38
C ARG A 99 -8.15 -5.30 3.44
N ILE A 100 -6.88 -5.55 3.17
CA ILE A 100 -6.08 -4.75 2.22
C ILE A 100 -6.61 -4.94 0.78
N ALA A 101 -6.97 -6.17 0.39
CA ALA A 101 -7.54 -6.45 -0.92
C ALA A 101 -8.90 -5.75 -1.12
N ASP A 102 -9.77 -5.76 -0.11
CA ASP A 102 -11.03 -5.02 -0.14
C ASP A 102 -10.79 -3.51 -0.25
N PHE A 103 -9.82 -2.98 0.50
CA PHE A 103 -9.40 -1.59 0.37
C PHE A 103 -8.90 -1.26 -1.04
N ALA A 104 -8.00 -2.07 -1.62
CA ALA A 104 -7.46 -1.88 -2.96
C ALA A 104 -8.58 -1.83 -4.00
N LYS A 105 -9.51 -2.79 -3.93
CA LYS A 105 -10.70 -2.84 -4.78
C LYS A 105 -11.56 -1.57 -4.65
N ARG A 106 -11.78 -1.08 -3.42
CA ARG A 106 -12.55 0.15 -3.19
C ARG A 106 -11.83 1.39 -3.69
N LEU A 107 -10.50 1.44 -3.57
CA LEU A 107 -9.66 2.51 -4.09
C LEU A 107 -9.68 2.54 -5.62
N GLY A 108 -9.81 1.37 -6.26
CA GLY A 108 -9.77 1.19 -7.72
C GLY A 108 -8.41 0.71 -8.22
N ALA A 109 -7.65 0.01 -7.36
CA ALA A 109 -6.37 -0.62 -7.66
C ALA A 109 -6.53 -2.14 -7.76
#